data_AF-A0A7L3FEG9-F1
#
_entry.id   AF-A0A7L3FEG9-F1
#
_cell.length_a   1.000
_cell.length_b   1.000
_cell.length_c   1.000
_cell.angle_alpha   90.00
_cell.angle_beta   90.00
_cell.angle_gamma   90.00
#
_symmetry.space_group_name_H-M   'P 1'
#
loop_
_entity.id
_entity.type
_entity.pdbx_description
1 polymer ?
#
loop_
_entity_poly.entity_id
_entity_poly.type
_entity_poly.pdbx_seq_one_letter_code
_entity_poly.pdbx_strand_id
1 'polypeptide(L)'
;LISSVDPTFLKLTKVDNQIYSEFRKSFRDLRIDVLDPEDLKSDSAKEQWRPFCLRFEGLVEDFNYGTLLRLDCSQGYTEENTIFG
;
A
#
# COMPACT_ATOMS: atom_id res chain seq x y z
N LEU A 1 0.28 0.79 18.01
CA LEU A 1 -0.34 1.92 17.29
C LEU A 1 -1.81 1.62 17.01
N ILE A 2 -2.13 0.69 16.11
CA ILE A 2 -3.52 0.26 15.83
C ILE A 2 -4.24 -0.38 17.04
N SER A 3 -3.50 -0.90 18.02
CA SER A 3 -4.02 -1.42 19.28
C SER A 3 -4.20 -0.35 20.37
N SER A 4 -3.79 0.88 20.10
CA SER A 4 -3.66 1.95 21.11
C SER A 4 -4.51 3.17 20.80
N VAL A 5 -4.90 3.36 19.53
CA VAL A 5 -5.78 4.44 19.06
C VAL A 5 -6.70 3.91 17.98
N ASP A 6 -7.90 4.48 17.86
CA ASP A 6 -8.82 4.15 16.77
C ASP A 6 -8.13 4.46 15.43
N PRO A 7 -7.94 3.45 14.55
CA PRO A 7 -7.23 3.62 13.29
C PRO A 7 -7.84 4.66 12.35
N THR A 8 -9.11 5.01 12.51
CA THR A 8 -9.79 6.02 11.67
C THR A 8 -9.17 7.42 11.80
N PHE A 9 -8.53 7.72 12.94
CA PHE A 9 -7.81 8.97 13.17
C PHE A 9 -6.34 8.90 12.75
N LEU A 10 -5.83 7.72 12.39
CA LEU A 10 -4.45 7.57 11.96
C LEU A 10 -4.28 8.19 10.56
N LYS A 11 -3.36 9.15 10.47
CA LYS A 11 -2.90 9.73 9.20
C LYS A 11 -1.46 9.32 8.96
N LEU A 12 -1.21 8.71 7.82
CA LEU A 12 0.12 8.25 7.42
C LEU A 12 0.86 9.37 6.67
N THR A 13 0.12 10.18 5.90
CA THR A 13 0.64 11.33 5.17
C THR A 13 -0.34 12.51 5.23
N LYS A 14 0.10 13.68 4.76
CA LYS A 14 -0.77 14.85 4.59
C LYS A 14 -1.79 14.70 3.46
N VAL A 15 -1.60 13.71 2.58
CA VAL A 15 -2.36 13.53 1.33
C VAL A 15 -3.06 12.17 1.24
N ASP A 16 -3.32 11.49 2.37
CA ASP A 16 -3.92 10.15 2.43
C ASP A 16 -5.21 10.01 1.59
N ASN A 17 -6.09 11.02 1.66
CA ASN A 17 -7.36 11.00 0.90
C ASN A 17 -7.12 11.03 -0.61
N GLN A 18 -6.10 11.78 -1.07
CA GLN A 18 -5.71 11.84 -2.47
C GLN A 18 -5.09 10.51 -2.91
N ILE A 19 -4.18 9.96 -2.10
CA ILE A 19 -3.57 8.64 -2.35
C ILE A 19 -4.67 7.58 -2.50
N TYR A 20 -5.61 7.52 -1.55
CA TYR A 20 -6.70 6.55 -1.58
C TYR A 20 -7.61 6.71 -2.80
N SER A 21 -7.96 7.94 -3.17
CA SER A 21 -8.79 8.23 -4.35
C SER A 21 -8.11 7.78 -5.64
N GLU A 22 -6.83 8.12 -5.83
CA GLU A 22 -6.06 7.69 -7.01
C GLU A 22 -5.83 6.18 -7.01
N PHE A 23 -5.56 5.58 -5.84
CA PHE A 23 -5.40 4.13 -5.70
C PHE A 23 -6.66 3.40 -6.16
N ARG A 24 -7.84 3.84 -5.70
CA ARG A 24 -9.13 3.25 -6.11
C ARG A 24 -9.48 3.49 -7.58
N LYS A 25 -8.89 4.48 -8.25
CA LYS A 25 -9.04 4.67 -9.70
C LYS A 25 -8.12 3.75 -10.50
N SER A 26 -6.86 3.63 -10.07
CA SER A 26 -5.83 2.84 -10.78
C SER A 26 -6.01 1.33 -10.56
N PHE A 27 -6.32 0.93 -9.33
CA PHE A 27 -6.39 -0.48 -8.90
C PHE A 27 -7.81 -0.83 -8.44
N ARG A 28 -8.80 -0.62 -9.32
CA ARG A 28 -10.24 -0.80 -9.02
C ARG A 28 -10.59 -2.21 -8.55
N ASP A 29 -9.97 -3.20 -9.18
CA ASP A 29 -10.28 -4.61 -8.98
C ASP A 29 -9.33 -5.27 -7.97
N LEU A 30 -8.34 -4.53 -7.44
CA LEU A 30 -7.39 -5.05 -6.47
C LEU A 30 -8.09 -5.30 -5.14
N ARG A 31 -8.04 -6.56 -4.71
CA ARG A 31 -8.57 -7.02 -3.44
C ARG A 31 -7.60 -6.63 -2.32
N ILE A 32 -8.08 -5.87 -1.33
CA ILE A 32 -7.23 -5.27 -0.28
C ILE A 32 -7.20 -6.02 1.05
N ASP A 33 -8.13 -6.96 1.26
CA ASP A 33 -8.20 -7.80 2.45
C ASP A 33 -7.20 -8.97 2.38
N VAL A 34 -7.04 -9.56 1.18
CA VAL A 34 -6.04 -10.58 0.86
C VAL A 34 -5.40 -10.25 -0.49
N LEU A 35 -4.10 -9.99 -0.47
CA LEU A 35 -3.30 -9.60 -1.63
C LEU A 35 -2.56 -10.81 -2.21
N ASP A 36 -2.59 -10.94 -3.54
CA ASP A 36 -1.71 -11.84 -4.26
C ASP A 36 -0.34 -11.15 -4.48
N PRO A 37 0.79 -11.76 -4.08
CA PRO A 37 2.12 -11.22 -4.36
C PRO A 37 2.37 -10.90 -5.85
N GLU A 38 1.75 -11.63 -6.78
CA GLU A 38 1.91 -11.41 -8.22
C GLU A 38 1.27 -10.09 -8.69
N ASP A 39 0.19 -9.65 -8.03
CA ASP A 39 -0.45 -8.35 -8.28
C ASP A 39 0.41 -7.15 -7.82
N LEU A 40 1.52 -7.43 -7.12
CA LEU A 40 2.45 -6.43 -6.59
C LEU A 40 3.84 -6.54 -7.21
N LYS A 41 4.30 -7.77 -7.48
CA LYS A 41 5.70 -8.06 -7.86
C LYS A 41 5.91 -8.49 -9.31
N SER A 42 4.86 -8.91 -10.02
CA SER A 42 4.99 -9.25 -11.44
C SER A 42 5.46 -8.03 -12.24
N ASP A 43 6.07 -8.26 -13.40
CA ASP A 43 6.57 -7.14 -14.22
C ASP A 43 5.43 -6.22 -14.69
N SER A 44 4.27 -6.80 -15.03
CA SER A 44 3.07 -6.03 -15.38
C SER A 44 2.54 -5.23 -14.19
N ALA A 45 2.53 -5.80 -12.98
CA ALA A 45 2.15 -5.06 -11.78
C ALA A 45 3.11 -3.89 -11.54
N LYS A 46 4.42 -4.10 -11.63
CA LYS A 46 5.43 -3.04 -11.46
C LYS A 46 5.27 -1.91 -12.48
N GLU A 47 4.90 -2.22 -13.72
CA GLU A 47 4.60 -1.22 -14.75
C GLU A 47 3.39 -0.34 -14.39
N GLN A 48 2.43 -0.84 -13.60
CA GLN A 48 1.30 -0.05 -13.08
C GLN A 48 1.65 0.70 -11.79
N TRP A 49 2.38 0.06 -10.87
CA TRP A 49 2.75 0.63 -9.57
C TRP A 49 3.74 1.79 -9.69
N ARG A 50 4.74 1.70 -10.58
CA ARG A 50 5.73 2.77 -10.79
C ARG A 50 5.10 4.14 -11.12
N PRO A 51 4.26 4.28 -12.16
CA PRO A 51 3.64 5.57 -12.46
C PRO A 51 2.64 6.01 -11.40
N PHE A 52 2.05 5.09 -10.62
CA PHE A 52 1.24 5.45 -9.46
C PHE A 52 2.08 6.10 -8.36
N CYS A 53 3.19 5.49 -7.95
CA CYS A 53 4.06 6.02 -6.90
C CYS A 53 4.71 7.36 -7.30
N LEU A 54 5.16 7.49 -8.56
CA LEU A 54 5.78 8.72 -9.06
C LEU A 54 4.84 9.94 -9.05
N ARG A 55 3.51 9.76 -9.02
CA ARG A 55 2.57 10.90 -8.85
C ARG A 55 2.72 11.62 -7.51
N PHE A 56 3.31 10.95 -6.54
CA PHE A 56 3.50 11.48 -5.19
C PHE A 56 4.95 11.90 -4.93
N GLU A 57 5.82 11.83 -5.93
CA GLU A 57 7.18 12.36 -5.85
C GLU A 57 7.14 13.86 -5.48
N GLY A 58 7.88 14.24 -4.44
CA GLY A 58 7.88 15.61 -3.89
C GLY A 58 6.64 15.98 -3.05
N LEU A 59 5.60 15.15 -3.01
CA LEU A 59 4.44 15.31 -2.11
C LEU A 59 4.55 14.41 -0.87
N VAL A 60 5.09 13.21 -1.06
CA VAL A 60 5.42 12.26 0.01
C VAL A 60 6.94 12.12 0.01
N GLU A 61 7.58 12.59 1.09
CA GLU A 61 9.04 12.66 1.22
C GLU A 61 9.71 11.30 1.02
N ASP A 62 9.11 10.26 1.62
CA ASP A 62 9.64 8.89 1.64
C ASP A 62 8.83 7.94 0.74
N PHE A 63 8.37 8.40 -0.42
CA PHE A 63 7.47 7.61 -1.29
C PHE A 63 8.08 6.27 -1.79
N ASN A 64 9.41 6.13 -1.72
CA ASN A 64 10.17 4.94 -2.11
C ASN A 64 10.85 4.24 -0.92
N TYR A 65 10.48 4.59 0.30
CA TYR A 65 11.00 3.94 1.50
C TYR A 65 10.39 2.55 1.64
N GLY A 66 11.26 1.55 1.76
CA GLY A 66 10.82 0.17 1.80
C GLY A 66 10.12 -0.18 3.11
N THR A 67 8.96 -0.82 3.02
CA THR A 67 8.14 -1.17 4.19
C THR A 67 7.70 -2.62 4.17
N LEU A 68 7.38 -3.16 5.34
CA LEU A 68 6.75 -4.47 5.45
C LEU A 68 5.25 -4.34 5.28
N LEU A 69 4.68 -5.11 4.37
CA LEU A 69 3.25 -5.18 4.09
C LEU A 69 2.73 -6.58 4.38
N ARG A 70 1.59 -6.66 5.06
CA ARG A 70 0.87 -7.93 5.26
C ARG A 70 0.06 -8.28 4.02
N LEU A 71 0.11 -9.53 3.58
CA LEU A 71 -0.68 -10.02 2.45
C LEU A 71 -2.15 -10.20 2.85
N ASP A 72 -2.40 -10.79 4.00
CA ASP A 72 -3.72 -10.90 4.65
C ASP A 72 -3.77 -9.96 5.87
N CYS A 73 -4.69 -9.01 5.84
CA CYS A 73 -4.81 -8.00 6.90
C CYS A 73 -5.33 -8.56 8.23
N SER A 74 -6.00 -9.72 8.20
CA SER A 74 -6.54 -10.41 9.38
C SER A 74 -5.48 -11.20 10.13
N GLN A 75 -4.35 -11.50 9.49
CA GLN A 75 -3.24 -12.27 10.05
C GLN A 75 -2.11 -11.37 10.57
N GLY A 76 -1.21 -11.95 11.38
CA GLY A 76 -0.02 -11.24 11.89
C GLY A 76 1.09 -11.10 10.86
N TYR A 77 2.18 -10.44 11.23
CA TYR A 77 3.42 -10.48 10.45
C TYR A 77 4.10 -11.83 10.66
N THR A 78 4.20 -12.61 9.58
CA THR A 78 4.92 -13.89 9.49
C THR A 78 5.69 -13.91 8.17
N GLU A 79 6.64 -14.84 8.01
CA GLU A 79 7.38 -14.99 6.74
C GLU A 79 6.44 -15.20 5.55
N GLU A 80 5.42 -16.04 5.73
CA GLU A 80 4.44 -16.38 4.68
C GLU A 80 3.45 -15.25 4.39
N ASN A 81 3.14 -14.40 5.38
CA ASN A 81 2.15 -13.33 5.27
C ASN A 81 2.76 -11.94 5.08
N THR A 82 4.08 -11.82 4.86
CA THR A 82 4.76 -10.52 4.79
C THR A 82 5.57 -10.39 3.52
N ILE A 83 5.46 -9.23 2.86
CA ILE A 83 6.35 -8.86 1.75
C ILE A 83 7.03 -7.52 2.03
N PHE A 84 8.16 -7.30 1.37
CA PHE A 84 8.79 -5.99 1.26
C PHE A 84 8.20 -5.26 0.05
N GLY A 85 7.67 -4.06 0.29
CA GLY A 85 7.15 -3.13 -0.71
C GLY A 85 8.01 -1.89 -0.86
#